data_AF-A0A8S2Y3I2-F1
#
_entry.id   AF-A0A8S2Y3I2-F1
#
_cell.length_a   1.000
_cell.length_b   1.000
_cell.length_c   1.000
_cell.angle_alpha   90.00
_cell.angle_beta   90.00
_cell.angle_gamma   90.00
#
_symmetry.space_group_name_H-M   'P 1'
#
loop_
_entity.id
_entity.type
_entity.pdbx_description
1 polymer ?
#
loop_
_entity_poly.entity_id
_entity_poly.type
_entity_poly.pdbx_seq_one_letter_code
_entity_poly.pdbx_strand_id
1 'polypeptide(L)' 'KRTLSSSTTASIEIDSLFEGTDFNTQLSRARFEELNMDYFRGTIGPVDQALKDAKLQKR' A
#
# COMPACT_ATOMS: atom_id res chain seq x y z
N LYS A 1 -7.49 -1.95 -1.62
CA LYS A 1 -6.71 -1.09 -0.68
C LYS A 1 -7.35 -0.91 0.70
N ARG A 2 -8.54 -0.28 0.83
CA ARG A 2 -9.14 0.02 2.15
C ARG A 2 -9.28 -1.22 3.05
N THR A 3 -9.77 -2.32 2.50
CA THR A 3 -9.89 -3.61 3.20
C THR A 3 -8.55 -4.11 3.73
N LEU A 4 -7.46 -3.96 2.97
CA LEU A 4 -6.12 -4.39 3.40
C LEU A 4 -5.55 -3.54 4.54
N SER A 5 -6.11 -2.34 4.79
CA SER A 5 -5.73 -1.53 5.95
C SER A 5 -6.26 -2.11 7.27
N SER A 6 -7.34 -2.89 7.25
CA SER A 6 -7.90 -3.56 8.43
C SER A 6 -7.70 -5.08 8.44
N SER A 7 -7.61 -5.70 7.25
CA SER A 7 -7.56 -7.15 7.05
C SER A 7 -6.28 -7.59 6.34
N THR A 8 -5.91 -8.86 6.43
CA THR A 8 -4.68 -9.42 5.83
C THR A 8 -4.87 -9.85 4.37
N THR A 9 -6.10 -10.01 3.92
CA THR A 9 -6.47 -10.38 2.54
C THR A 9 -7.65 -9.53 2.06
N ALA A 10 -7.81 -9.42 0.75
CA ALA A 10 -8.96 -8.82 0.10
C ALA A 10 -9.27 -9.56 -1.21
N SER A 11 -10.53 -9.93 -1.40
CA SER A 11 -11.03 -10.45 -2.68
C SER A 11 -11.29 -9.30 -3.64
N ILE A 12 -10.94 -9.48 -4.90
CA ILE A 12 -11.19 -8.56 -6.01
C ILE A 12 -11.99 -9.34 -7.04
N GLU A 13 -13.23 -8.92 -7.24
CA GLU A 13 -14.20 -9.58 -8.11
C GLU A 13 -14.79 -8.52 -9.04
N ILE A 14 -14.68 -8.73 -10.35
CA ILE A 14 -15.17 -7.82 -11.39
C ILE A 14 -15.77 -8.66 -12.52
N ASP A 15 -17.06 -8.46 -12.77
CA ASP A 15 -17.76 -9.13 -13.86
C ASP A 15 -17.35 -8.55 -15.22
N SER A 16 -17.18 -9.43 -16.21
CA SER A 16 -16.88 -9.07 -17.61
C SER A 16 -15.75 -8.04 -17.75
N LEU A 17 -14.65 -8.23 -17.02
CA LEU A 17 -13.49 -7.33 -17.02
C LEU A 17 -12.94 -7.10 -18.43
N PHE A 18 -12.84 -8.16 -19.24
CA PHE A 18 -12.37 -8.07 -20.62
C PHE A 18 -12.99 -9.16 -21.49
N GLU A 19 -13.53 -8.78 -22.66
CA GLU A 19 -14.16 -9.71 -23.62
C GLU A 19 -15.20 -10.65 -23.01
N GLY A 20 -15.97 -10.17 -22.02
CA GLY A 20 -16.97 -10.98 -21.31
C GLY A 20 -16.36 -12.00 -20.33
N THR A 21 -15.05 -11.93 -20.07
CA THR A 21 -14.37 -12.76 -19.06
C THR A 21 -14.38 -12.06 -17.71
N ASP A 22 -14.87 -12.77 -16.69
CA ASP A 22 -14.85 -12.30 -15.30
C ASP A 22 -13.45 -12.35 -14.70
N PHE A 23 -13.18 -11.47 -13.75
CA PHE A 23 -11.94 -11.42 -13.01
C PHE A 23 -12.19 -11.67 -11.53
N ASN A 24 -11.58 -12.72 -11.01
CA ASN A 24 -11.57 -13.02 -9.58
C ASN A 24 -10.13 -13.29 -9.13
N THR A 25 -9.68 -12.56 -8.11
CA THR A 25 -8.39 -12.81 -7.47
C THR A 25 -8.43 -12.43 -5.99
N GLN A 26 -7.45 -12.92 -5.24
CA GLN A 26 -7.20 -12.49 -3.86
C GLN A 26 -5.84 -11.79 -3.78
N LEU A 27 -5.84 -10.61 -3.14
CA LEU A 27 -4.63 -9.86 -2.84
C LEU A 27 -4.36 -9.94 -1.33
N SER A 28 -3.14 -10.32 -0.96
CA SER A 28 -2.69 -10.26 0.43
C SER A 28 -2.10 -8.90 0.78
N ARG A 29 -2.14 -8.54 2.08
CA ARG A 29 -1.49 -7.34 2.60
C ARG A 29 0.01 -7.37 2.33
N ALA A 30 0.66 -8.52 2.54
CA ALA A 30 2.10 -8.68 2.28
C ALA A 30 2.44 -8.39 0.82
N ARG A 31 1.67 -8.90 -0.15
CA ARG A 31 1.89 -8.62 -1.56
C ARG A 31 1.64 -7.15 -1.90
N PHE A 32 0.61 -6.55 -1.31
CA PHE A 32 0.36 -5.11 -1.46
C PHE A 32 1.51 -4.26 -0.91
N GLU A 33 2.07 -4.62 0.24
CA GLU A 33 3.20 -3.93 0.85
C GLU A 33 4.47 -4.07 0.01
N GLU A 34 4.76 -5.26 -0.50
CA GLU A 34 5.87 -5.51 -1.41
C GLU A 34 5.79 -4.63 -2.67
N LEU A 35 4.61 -4.58 -3.31
CA LEU A 35 4.38 -3.77 -4.51
C LEU A 35 4.56 -2.26 -4.28
N ASN A 36 4.36 -1.79 -3.05
CA ASN A 36 4.39 -0.36 -2.71
C ASN A 36 5.57 0.01 -1.81
N MET A 37 6.51 -0.90 -1.57
CA MET A 37 7.56 -0.74 -0.56
C MET A 37 8.43 0.50 -0.81
N ASP A 38 8.77 0.77 -2.07
CA ASP A 38 9.60 1.92 -2.43
C ASP A 38 8.90 3.25 -2.15
N TYR A 39 7.60 3.33 -2.44
CA TYR A 39 6.79 4.50 -2.11
C TYR A 39 6.65 4.69 -0.59
N PHE A 40 6.47 3.61 0.16
CA PHE A 40 6.40 3.67 1.63
C PHE A 40 7.71 4.13 2.23
N ARG A 41 8.86 3.65 1.74
CA ARG A 41 10.17 4.14 2.17
C ARG A 41 10.39 5.61 1.83
N GLY A 42 9.90 6.06 0.67
CA GLY A 42 9.95 7.47 0.26
C GLY A 42 9.26 8.43 1.23
N THR A 43 8.30 7.94 2.03
CA THR A 43 7.60 8.78 3.02
C THR A 43 8.48 9.21 4.20
N ILE A 44 9.60 8.51 4.45
CA ILE A 44 10.51 8.83 5.54
C ILE A 44 11.32 10.10 5.25
N GLY A 45 11.65 10.39 3.99
CA GLY A 45 12.44 11.56 3.60
C GLY A 45 11.84 12.89 4.08
N PRO A 46 10.56 13.19 3.78
CA PRO A 46 9.87 14.38 4.28
C PRO A 46 9.80 14.46 5.80
N VAL A 47 9.62 13.32 6.48
CA VAL A 47 9.59 13.26 7.96
C VAL A 47 10.95 13.61 8.55
N ASP A 48 12.03 13.06 7.99
CA ASP A 48 13.39 13.36 8.43
C ASP A 48 13.75 14.82 8.19
N GLN A 49 13.31 15.40 7.06
CA GLN A 49 13.51 16.82 6.78
C GLN A 49 12.77 17.69 7.80
N ALA A 50 11.49 17.40 8.08
CA ALA A 50 10.70 18.14 9.05
C ALA A 50 11.31 18.09 10.46
N LEU A 51 11.86 16.94 10.88
CA LEU A 51 12.55 16.81 12.16
C LEU A 51 13.84 17.65 12.24
N LYS A 52 14.63 17.66 11.16
CA LYS A 52 15.83 18.52 11.06
C LYS A 52 15.47 20.00 11.16
N ASP A 53 14.43 20.42 10.44
CA ASP A 53 13.96 21.81 10.44
C ASP A 53 13.44 22.22 11.83
N ALA A 54 12.80 21.30 12.55
CA ALA A 54 12.36 21.49 13.93
C ALA A 54 13.48 21.42 14.98
N LYS A 55 14.74 21.14 14.58
CA LYS A 55 15.88 20.88 15.49
C LYS A 55 15.62 19.76 16.49
N LEU A 56 14.76 18.82 16.15
CA LEU A 56 14.45 17.65 16.96
C LEU A 56 15.31 16.49 16.47
N GLN A 57 16.21 15.99 17.31
CA GLN A 57 16.92 14.75 16.99
C GLN A 57 15.98 13.56 17.21
N LYS A 58 15.95 12.64 16.24
CA LYS A 58 15.37 11.31 16.40
C LYS A 58 16.13 10.65 17.58
N ARG A 59 15.41 10.34 18.66
CA ARG A 59 15.95 9.55 19.79
C ARG A 59 16.26 8.13 19.35
#